data_AF-A0A970WTD0-F1
#
_entry.id   AF-A0A970WTD0-F1
#
_cell.length_a   1.000
_cell.length_b   1.000
_cell.length_c   1.000
_cell.angle_alpha   90.00
_cell.angle_beta   90.00
_cell.angle_gamma   90.00
#
_symmetry.space_group_name_H-M   'P 1'
#
loop_
_entity.id
_entity.type
_entity.pdbx_description
1 polymer ?
#
loop_
_entity_poly.entity_id
_entity_poly.type
_entity_poly.pdbx_seq_one_letter_code
_entity_poly.pdbx_strand_id
1 'polypeptide(L)'
;MNELQADGSWIEVEKAGPRSWQTPPKEERYKWRPVLEHLRGRFRGVITGSSHVPFITTELDRHSGTIPAEIHILEVMATAKLLKAKFGTAAGYRLRWCVEVNNRNGSVKFFGWANVPIPIETAKKSGQQIHDALAQQDLLGSGREVFPYNHSQVLLPMRYDKTTIIDTGVLPHCTRKVKDDDTGKFDNYETYSVLSLCDWLSRCSNFDDWTFLKTVQQACANLPDEEPVPVGKTMALPPEEAETVEISTPYSGRAADNPNSFERQHVALLELCRRMKRMVSFSEALGYIKANNLYTGSWEQNRSRWRARVRWILRAIAKTFDPTKCHGLRHEVEVGKFDQYTRSMMGWIKGQERRSMDEFGNGMVTQNRYRVDWRFASVFLSVVEFCLIKSPNEDGSLPQVRAEDIWDRCVQGGLTDIPFCEKKWAICRDFLERRGIIKVVDRQWQRGKAMRWEVCPEFHRLPQWWRSVKKPSCLEPVALTDFLANSNRRHNPSPNTYPPLGGPELELSGASGSIPIRAPP
;
A
#
# COMPACT_ATOMS: atom_id res chain seq x y z
N MET A 1 -30.06 19.82 -15.46
CA MET A 1 -31.20 19.93 -16.39
C MET A 1 -32.36 19.36 -15.59
N ASN A 2 -33.55 19.96 -15.56
CA ASN A 2 -34.60 19.48 -14.66
C ASN A 2 -35.70 18.80 -15.48
N GLU A 3 -36.15 17.62 -15.04
CA GLU A 3 -37.32 16.96 -15.62
C GLU A 3 -38.52 17.20 -14.71
N LEU A 4 -39.64 17.57 -15.33
CA LEU A 4 -40.93 17.69 -14.68
C LEU A 4 -41.57 16.30 -14.58
N GLN A 5 -41.83 15.85 -13.36
CA GLN A 5 -42.52 14.59 -13.10
C GLN A 5 -44.03 14.75 -13.27
N ALA A 6 -44.73 13.62 -13.39
CA ALA A 6 -46.19 13.58 -13.55
C ALA A 6 -46.96 14.18 -12.36
N ASP A 7 -46.32 14.32 -11.20
CA ASP A 7 -46.87 14.97 -10.00
C ASP A 7 -46.56 16.47 -9.91
N GLY A 8 -45.95 17.05 -10.96
CA GLY A 8 -45.59 18.46 -11.02
C GLY A 8 -44.32 18.84 -10.26
N SER A 9 -43.61 17.87 -9.66
CA SER A 9 -42.32 18.11 -9.03
C SER A 9 -41.19 18.16 -10.07
N TRP A 10 -40.21 19.03 -9.83
CA TRP A 10 -38.99 19.11 -10.64
C TRP A 10 -37.90 18.31 -9.94
N ILE A 11 -37.41 17.27 -10.61
CA ILE A 11 -36.22 16.57 -10.15
C ILE A 11 -35.03 17.17 -10.89
N GLU A 12 -33.99 17.52 -10.14
CA GLU A 12 -32.69 17.87 -10.70
C GLU A 12 -32.12 16.61 -11.36
N VAL A 13 -32.22 16.53 -12.69
CA VAL A 13 -31.52 15.51 -13.45
C VAL A 13 -30.07 15.96 -13.47
N GLU A 14 -29.27 15.36 -12.59
CA GLU A 14 -27.82 15.41 -12.69
C GLU A 14 -27.46 15.15 -14.15
N LYS A 15 -26.78 16.10 -14.80
CA LYS A 15 -26.17 15.86 -16.11
C LYS A 15 -25.34 14.59 -15.93
N ALA A 16 -25.80 13.48 -16.52
CA ALA A 16 -25.22 12.17 -16.23
C ALA A 16 -23.70 12.26 -16.31
N GLY A 17 -23.05 12.18 -15.15
CA GLY A 17 -21.60 12.20 -15.05
C GLY A 17 -21.02 11.00 -15.80
N PRO A 18 -19.67 10.90 -15.88
CA PRO A 18 -19.02 9.77 -16.53
C PRO A 18 -19.56 8.44 -15.97
N ARG A 19 -20.31 7.70 -16.79
CA ARG A 19 -20.92 6.43 -16.38
C ARG A 19 -19.84 5.35 -16.36
N SER A 20 -19.70 4.69 -15.22
CA SER A 20 -18.87 3.49 -15.08
C SER A 20 -19.46 2.34 -15.88
N TRP A 21 -18.60 1.45 -16.38
CA TRP A 21 -19.04 0.26 -17.09
C TRP A 21 -19.62 -0.75 -16.10
N GLN A 22 -20.94 -0.74 -15.96
CA GLN A 22 -21.66 -1.74 -15.19
C GLN A 22 -21.81 -3.01 -16.02
N THR A 23 -21.35 -4.14 -15.49
CA THR A 23 -21.49 -5.41 -16.20
C THR A 23 -22.94 -5.89 -16.08
N PRO A 24 -23.61 -6.25 -17.19
CA PRO A 24 -24.92 -6.87 -17.11
C PRO A 24 -24.85 -8.25 -16.43
N PRO A 25 -26.00 -8.75 -15.91
CA PRO A 25 -26.11 -10.09 -15.32
C PRO A 25 -25.55 -11.18 -16.23
N LYS A 26 -25.05 -12.27 -15.64
CA LYS A 26 -24.31 -13.33 -16.35
C LYS A 26 -25.10 -13.88 -17.54
N GLU A 27 -26.42 -13.94 -17.39
CA GLU A 27 -27.40 -14.44 -18.33
C GLU A 27 -27.52 -13.53 -19.56
N GLU A 28 -27.17 -12.25 -19.48
CA GLU A 28 -27.33 -11.27 -20.57
C GLU A 28 -26.02 -10.88 -21.25
N ARG A 29 -24.88 -11.38 -20.75
CA ARG A 29 -23.56 -11.00 -21.26
C ARG A 29 -23.34 -11.32 -22.74
N TYR A 30 -24.04 -12.32 -23.31
CA TYR A 30 -23.97 -12.64 -24.73
C TYR A 30 -24.57 -11.53 -25.63
N LYS A 31 -25.46 -10.69 -25.08
CA LYS A 31 -26.04 -9.53 -25.76
C LYS A 31 -25.21 -8.27 -25.56
N TRP A 32 -24.24 -8.29 -24.64
CA TRP A 32 -23.49 -7.11 -24.26
C TRP A 32 -22.62 -6.65 -25.42
N ARG A 33 -22.86 -5.41 -25.86
CA ARG A 33 -22.17 -4.77 -27.00
C ARG A 33 -21.41 -3.56 -26.49
N PRO A 34 -20.32 -3.76 -25.73
CA PRO A 34 -19.59 -2.69 -25.07
C PRO A 34 -19.12 -1.56 -26.00
N VAL A 35 -18.77 -1.91 -27.25
CA VAL A 35 -18.41 -0.95 -28.30
C VAL A 35 -19.63 -0.15 -28.81
N LEU A 36 -20.83 -0.76 -28.85
CA LEU A 36 -22.07 -0.05 -29.17
C LEU A 36 -22.56 0.84 -28.01
N GLU A 37 -22.29 0.44 -26.77
CA GLU A 37 -22.57 1.27 -25.59
C GLU A 37 -21.64 2.47 -25.53
N HIS A 38 -20.35 2.27 -25.83
CA HIS A 38 -19.38 3.34 -26.05
C HIS A 38 -19.84 4.33 -27.15
N LEU A 39 -20.54 3.84 -28.18
CA LEU A 39 -21.07 4.62 -29.30
C LEU A 39 -22.23 5.57 -28.99
N ARG A 40 -22.89 5.44 -27.83
CA ARG A 40 -24.10 6.20 -27.44
C ARG A 40 -23.84 7.60 -26.87
N GLY A 41 -22.60 8.09 -26.90
CA GLY A 41 -22.36 9.53 -27.05
C GLY A 41 -22.24 10.40 -25.78
N ARG A 42 -21.70 9.91 -24.66
CA ARG A 42 -21.29 10.78 -23.53
C ARG A 42 -19.90 10.42 -22.97
N PHE A 43 -18.89 10.44 -23.85
CA PHE A 43 -17.50 10.12 -23.52
C PHE A 43 -16.99 10.88 -22.29
N ARG A 44 -16.74 10.16 -21.18
CA ARG A 44 -15.42 9.94 -20.54
C ARG A 44 -15.57 8.80 -19.51
N GLY A 45 -15.65 7.56 -19.99
CA GLY A 45 -15.83 6.41 -19.10
C GLY A 45 -14.55 6.12 -18.33
N VAL A 46 -14.56 6.38 -17.02
CA VAL A 46 -13.63 5.79 -16.06
C VAL A 46 -14.11 4.37 -15.79
N ILE A 47 -13.29 3.36 -16.08
CA ILE A 47 -13.61 1.97 -15.73
C ILE A 47 -13.18 1.70 -14.29
N THR A 48 -14.12 1.66 -13.35
CA THR A 48 -13.89 1.29 -11.95
C THR A 48 -14.90 0.23 -11.50
N GLY A 49 -14.43 -0.83 -10.81
CA GLY A 49 -15.31 -1.83 -10.20
C GLY A 49 -16.00 -2.80 -11.17
N SER A 50 -15.59 -2.85 -12.44
CA SER A 50 -16.18 -3.76 -13.43
C SER A 50 -15.76 -5.21 -13.18
N SER A 51 -16.70 -6.15 -13.37
CA SER A 51 -16.41 -7.58 -13.28
C SER A 51 -15.68 -8.14 -14.52
N HIS A 52 -15.74 -7.42 -15.64
CA HIS A 52 -15.10 -7.74 -16.91
C HIS A 52 -14.58 -6.47 -17.58
N VAL A 53 -13.54 -6.60 -18.38
CA VAL A 53 -12.96 -5.50 -19.17
C VAL A 53 -12.70 -5.94 -20.62
N PRO A 54 -12.88 -5.07 -21.61
CA PRO A 54 -12.66 -5.43 -23.01
C PRO A 54 -11.19 -5.35 -23.44
N PHE A 55 -10.34 -4.72 -22.63
CA PHE A 55 -8.92 -4.52 -22.92
C PHE A 55 -8.07 -4.48 -21.65
N ILE A 56 -6.76 -4.53 -21.85
CA ILE A 56 -5.71 -4.27 -20.86
C ILE A 56 -4.88 -3.11 -21.40
N THR A 57 -4.41 -2.20 -20.54
CA THR A 57 -3.62 -1.04 -21.00
C THR A 57 -2.28 -0.94 -20.31
N THR A 58 -1.34 -0.26 -20.96
CA THR A 58 -0.10 0.21 -20.36
C THR A 58 0.24 1.62 -20.86
N GLU A 59 0.75 2.45 -19.96
CA GLU A 59 1.00 3.88 -20.20
C GLU A 59 2.49 4.20 -20.19
N LEU A 60 2.91 5.08 -21.10
CA LEU A 60 4.26 5.67 -21.12
C LEU A 60 4.11 7.18 -21.24
N ASP A 61 4.32 7.85 -20.12
CA ASP A 61 4.10 9.27 -20.02
C ASP A 61 5.36 10.09 -20.30
N ARG A 62 5.16 11.17 -21.06
CA ARG A 62 6.15 12.24 -21.26
C ARG A 62 5.46 13.57 -20.99
N HIS A 63 5.16 13.83 -19.71
CA HIS A 63 4.45 15.06 -19.30
C HIS A 63 5.30 16.33 -19.39
N SER A 64 6.63 16.19 -19.44
CA SER A 64 7.59 17.30 -19.54
C SER A 64 8.76 16.94 -20.46
N GLY A 65 9.49 17.95 -20.93
CA GLY A 65 10.70 17.79 -21.74
C GLY A 65 11.91 17.28 -20.93
N THR A 66 11.75 17.02 -19.62
CA THR A 66 12.78 16.42 -18.77
C THR A 66 13.14 14.98 -19.15
N ILE A 67 12.22 14.27 -19.81
CA ILE A 67 12.48 12.94 -20.39
C ILE A 67 12.91 13.16 -21.84
N PRO A 68 14.17 12.88 -22.20
CA PRO A 68 14.66 13.10 -23.56
C PRO A 68 13.82 12.34 -24.59
N ALA A 69 13.44 13.01 -25.67
CA ALA A 69 12.59 12.47 -26.72
C ALA A 69 13.16 11.18 -27.31
N GLU A 70 14.48 11.13 -27.53
CA GLU A 70 15.16 9.95 -28.05
C GLU A 70 15.00 8.72 -27.14
N ILE A 71 15.22 8.90 -25.83
CA ILE A 71 15.08 7.83 -24.83
C ILE A 71 13.62 7.37 -24.77
N HIS A 72 12.68 8.32 -24.72
CA HIS A 72 11.25 8.01 -24.70
C HIS A 72 10.81 7.22 -25.93
N ILE A 73 11.21 7.64 -27.13
CA ILE A 73 10.89 6.95 -28.38
C ILE A 73 11.44 5.51 -28.35
N LEU A 74 12.69 5.32 -27.90
CA LEU A 74 13.28 3.98 -27.78
C LEU A 74 12.48 3.08 -26.83
N GLU A 75 12.11 3.59 -25.65
CA GLU A 75 11.32 2.84 -24.66
C GLU A 75 9.91 2.49 -25.17
N VAL A 76 9.27 3.45 -25.84
CA VAL A 76 7.94 3.29 -26.45
C VAL A 76 7.97 2.21 -27.53
N MET A 77 8.97 2.24 -28.41
CA MET A 77 9.11 1.25 -29.49
C MET A 77 9.50 -0.13 -28.96
N ALA A 78 10.35 -0.20 -27.93
CA ALA A 78 10.68 -1.46 -27.25
C ALA A 78 9.44 -2.07 -26.58
N THR A 79 8.62 -1.24 -25.94
CA THR A 79 7.35 -1.66 -25.32
C THR A 79 6.37 -2.18 -26.36
N ALA A 80 6.18 -1.46 -27.46
CA ALA A 80 5.36 -1.90 -28.60
C ALA A 80 5.76 -3.29 -29.11
N LYS A 81 7.07 -3.51 -29.32
CA LYS A 81 7.60 -4.80 -29.79
C LYS A 81 7.34 -5.92 -28.77
N LEU A 82 7.54 -5.67 -27.48
CA LEU A 82 7.28 -6.63 -26.41
C LEU A 82 5.82 -7.04 -26.37
N LEU A 83 4.90 -6.07 -26.40
CA LEU A 83 3.45 -6.30 -26.35
C LEU A 83 2.98 -7.15 -27.54
N LYS A 84 3.41 -6.80 -28.76
CA LYS A 84 3.05 -7.55 -29.97
C LYS A 84 3.63 -8.97 -29.96
N ALA A 85 4.87 -9.14 -29.50
CA ALA A 85 5.57 -10.43 -29.55
C ALA A 85 5.12 -11.41 -28.44
N LYS A 86 4.97 -10.93 -27.20
CA LYS A 86 4.68 -11.80 -26.04
C LYS A 86 3.21 -11.79 -25.62
N PHE A 87 2.49 -10.72 -25.93
CA PHE A 87 1.12 -10.49 -25.46
C PHE A 87 0.12 -10.34 -26.62
N GLY A 88 0.38 -11.00 -27.76
CA GLY A 88 -0.66 -11.26 -28.77
C GLY A 88 -1.67 -12.32 -28.30
N THR A 89 -1.28 -13.15 -27.32
CA THR A 89 -2.13 -14.11 -26.60
C THR A 89 -1.77 -14.06 -25.11
N ALA A 90 -2.73 -13.73 -24.25
CA ALA A 90 -2.55 -13.66 -22.80
C ALA A 90 -3.70 -14.38 -22.09
N ALA A 91 -3.36 -15.31 -21.20
CA ALA A 91 -4.32 -16.11 -20.39
C ALA A 91 -5.49 -16.72 -21.21
N GLY A 92 -5.21 -17.18 -22.44
CA GLY A 92 -6.22 -17.76 -23.34
C GLY A 92 -6.99 -16.74 -24.20
N TYR A 93 -6.72 -15.45 -24.07
CA TYR A 93 -7.33 -14.38 -24.87
C TYR A 93 -6.34 -13.88 -25.91
N ARG A 94 -6.77 -13.76 -27.17
CA ARG A 94 -5.99 -13.10 -28.23
C ARG A 94 -6.16 -11.58 -28.10
N LEU A 95 -5.08 -10.89 -27.73
CA LEU A 95 -5.07 -9.44 -27.59
C LEU A 95 -4.59 -8.78 -28.89
N ARG A 96 -5.26 -7.69 -29.27
CA ARG A 96 -4.94 -6.87 -30.45
C ARG A 96 -4.61 -5.47 -29.97
N TRP A 97 -3.45 -4.99 -30.35
CA TRP A 97 -2.95 -3.74 -29.84
C TRP A 97 -3.32 -2.60 -30.79
N CYS A 98 -4.06 -1.62 -30.30
CA CYS A 98 -4.05 -0.26 -30.83
C CYS A 98 -3.33 0.66 -29.87
N VAL A 99 -2.98 1.85 -30.33
CA VAL A 99 -2.20 2.81 -29.55
C VAL A 99 -2.74 4.21 -29.69
N GLU A 100 -2.80 4.95 -28.58
CA GLU A 100 -3.07 6.38 -28.57
C GLU A 100 -1.79 7.16 -28.28
N VAL A 101 -1.52 8.18 -29.09
CA VAL A 101 -0.43 9.13 -28.89
C VAL A 101 -1.02 10.49 -28.58
N ASN A 102 -0.59 11.11 -27.48
CA ASN A 102 -0.91 12.50 -27.19
C ASN A 102 -0.04 13.40 -28.08
N ASN A 103 -0.69 14.10 -29.01
CA ASN A 103 -0.03 14.95 -30.01
C ASN A 103 0.77 16.09 -29.38
N ARG A 104 0.50 16.48 -28.13
CA ARG A 104 1.16 17.61 -27.49
C ARG A 104 2.52 17.26 -26.89
N ASN A 105 2.67 16.05 -26.36
CA ASN A 105 3.80 15.73 -25.47
C ASN A 105 4.47 14.38 -25.76
N GLY A 106 3.84 13.55 -26.59
CA GLY A 106 4.35 12.22 -26.92
C GLY A 106 3.99 11.15 -25.89
N SER A 107 3.16 11.42 -24.88
CA SER A 107 2.62 10.37 -23.99
C SER A 107 1.87 9.33 -24.82
N VAL A 108 2.13 8.05 -24.54
CA VAL A 108 1.59 6.91 -25.27
C VAL A 108 0.75 6.03 -24.34
N LYS A 109 -0.37 5.55 -24.85
CA LYS A 109 -1.18 4.53 -24.19
C LYS A 109 -1.47 3.39 -25.13
N PHE A 110 -1.07 2.19 -24.76
CA PHE A 110 -1.36 0.96 -25.51
C PHE A 110 -2.65 0.33 -24.99
N PHE A 111 -3.49 -0.15 -25.90
CA PHE A 111 -4.74 -0.84 -25.59
C PHE A 111 -4.76 -2.22 -26.24
N GLY A 112 -4.63 -3.27 -25.43
CA GLY A 112 -4.72 -4.67 -25.86
C GLY A 112 -6.15 -5.17 -25.78
N TRP A 113 -6.87 -5.13 -26.90
CA TRP A 113 -8.27 -5.52 -27.00
C TRP A 113 -8.46 -7.02 -27.19
N ALA A 114 -9.39 -7.61 -26.44
CA ALA A 114 -9.86 -8.96 -26.69
C ALA A 114 -11.14 -8.97 -27.54
N ASN A 115 -11.39 -10.08 -28.24
CA ASN A 115 -12.61 -10.28 -29.02
C ASN A 115 -13.86 -10.45 -28.15
N VAL A 116 -13.66 -10.86 -26.90
CA VAL A 116 -14.70 -11.06 -25.91
C VAL A 116 -14.26 -10.44 -24.59
N PRO A 117 -15.19 -9.96 -23.75
CA PRO A 117 -14.83 -9.40 -22.45
C PRO A 117 -14.01 -10.36 -21.61
N ILE A 118 -12.95 -9.85 -21.01
CA ILE A 118 -12.02 -10.58 -20.15
C ILE A 118 -12.53 -10.46 -18.71
N PRO A 119 -12.73 -11.58 -17.97
CA PRO A 119 -12.99 -11.52 -16.54
C PRO A 119 -11.93 -10.71 -15.80
N ILE A 120 -12.33 -9.87 -14.85
CA ILE A 120 -11.43 -8.89 -14.22
C ILE A 120 -10.21 -9.55 -13.57
N GLU A 121 -10.37 -10.71 -12.95
CA GLU A 121 -9.26 -11.45 -12.33
C GLU A 121 -8.28 -12.01 -13.37
N THR A 122 -8.77 -12.43 -14.54
CA THR A 122 -7.92 -12.84 -15.65
C THR A 122 -7.19 -11.63 -16.24
N ALA A 123 -7.88 -10.50 -16.41
CA ALA A 123 -7.27 -9.26 -16.90
C ALA A 123 -6.20 -8.72 -15.94
N LYS A 124 -6.41 -8.81 -14.62
CA LYS A 124 -5.40 -8.48 -13.60
C LYS A 124 -4.16 -9.35 -13.71
N LYS A 125 -4.32 -10.67 -13.86
CA LYS A 125 -3.19 -11.60 -14.06
C LYS A 125 -2.41 -11.28 -15.33
N SER A 126 -3.10 -11.03 -16.44
CA SER A 126 -2.45 -10.63 -17.69
C SER A 126 -1.77 -9.26 -17.58
N GLY A 127 -2.38 -8.31 -16.87
CA GLY A 127 -1.75 -7.02 -16.55
C GLY A 127 -0.49 -7.18 -15.70
N GLN A 128 -0.51 -8.04 -14.68
CA GLN A 128 0.68 -8.39 -13.89
C GLN A 128 1.79 -8.97 -14.77
N GLN A 129 1.46 -9.93 -15.65
CA GLN A 129 2.44 -10.52 -16.57
C GLN A 129 3.07 -9.48 -17.51
N ILE A 130 2.28 -8.52 -18.01
CA ILE A 130 2.79 -7.41 -18.81
C ILE A 130 3.74 -6.55 -17.97
N HIS A 131 3.33 -6.16 -16.77
CA HIS A 131 4.14 -5.36 -15.85
C HIS A 131 5.47 -6.05 -15.53
N ASP A 132 5.45 -7.34 -15.21
CA ASP A 132 6.65 -8.12 -14.89
C ASP A 132 7.57 -8.28 -16.11
N ALA A 133 7.01 -8.45 -17.31
CA ALA A 133 7.80 -8.51 -18.54
C ALA A 133 8.45 -7.16 -18.88
N LEU A 134 7.77 -6.04 -18.62
CA LEU A 134 8.36 -4.70 -18.73
C LEU A 134 9.49 -4.52 -17.70
N ALA A 135 9.34 -5.05 -16.49
CA ALA A 135 10.37 -5.01 -15.44
C ALA A 135 11.64 -5.72 -15.88
N GLN A 136 11.48 -6.95 -16.42
CA GLN A 136 12.59 -7.78 -16.87
C GLN A 136 13.40 -7.17 -18.02
N GLN A 137 12.79 -6.28 -18.80
CA GLN A 137 13.43 -5.59 -19.91
C GLN A 137 13.97 -4.20 -19.52
N ASP A 138 13.97 -3.87 -18.22
CA ASP A 138 14.31 -2.54 -17.70
C ASP A 138 13.50 -1.40 -18.32
N LEU A 139 12.26 -1.71 -18.72
CA LEU A 139 11.36 -0.74 -19.30
C LEU A 139 10.51 -0.05 -18.22
N LEU A 140 10.43 -0.52 -16.96
CA LEU A 140 9.39 -0.02 -16.04
C LEU A 140 9.43 1.48 -15.65
N GLY A 141 10.50 2.22 -15.93
CA GLY A 141 10.62 3.63 -15.55
C GLY A 141 10.24 3.89 -14.07
N SER A 142 9.74 5.09 -13.76
CA SER A 142 9.28 5.46 -12.42
C SER A 142 7.81 5.04 -12.16
N GLY A 143 7.53 3.72 -12.18
CA GLY A 143 6.24 3.18 -11.73
C GLY A 143 5.15 3.17 -12.80
N ARG A 144 5.41 2.52 -13.94
CA ARG A 144 4.44 2.40 -15.05
C ARG A 144 3.09 1.83 -14.63
N GLU A 145 2.04 2.49 -15.10
CA GLU A 145 0.66 2.10 -14.89
C GLU A 145 0.21 1.06 -15.92
N VAL A 146 -0.42 0.00 -15.41
CA VAL A 146 -1.00 -1.12 -16.15
C VAL A 146 -2.39 -1.40 -15.59
N PHE A 147 -3.42 -1.08 -16.35
CA PHE A 147 -4.81 -1.38 -15.97
C PHE A 147 -5.22 -2.78 -16.47
N PRO A 148 -5.88 -3.62 -15.65
CA PRO A 148 -6.41 -3.35 -14.31
C PRO A 148 -5.53 -3.87 -13.16
N TYR A 149 -4.21 -3.97 -13.34
CA TYR A 149 -3.30 -4.57 -12.36
C TYR A 149 -2.93 -3.59 -11.23
N ASN A 150 -2.15 -2.56 -11.54
CA ASN A 150 -1.71 -1.55 -10.56
C ASN A 150 -2.38 -0.19 -10.78
N HIS A 151 -3.25 -0.09 -11.80
CA HIS A 151 -4.10 1.06 -12.04
C HIS A 151 -5.58 0.62 -12.06
N SER A 152 -6.42 1.29 -11.27
CA SER A 152 -7.84 0.94 -11.06
C SER A 152 -8.82 1.67 -11.97
N GLN A 153 -8.35 2.65 -12.75
CA GLN A 153 -9.16 3.44 -13.66
C GLN A 153 -8.44 3.63 -14.98
N VAL A 154 -9.20 3.82 -16.05
CA VAL A 154 -8.64 4.16 -17.35
C VAL A 154 -9.68 4.89 -18.17
N LEU A 155 -9.22 5.87 -18.96
CA LEU A 155 -10.04 6.51 -19.97
C LEU A 155 -10.00 5.66 -21.25
N LEU A 156 -11.18 5.47 -21.84
CA LEU A 156 -11.35 4.76 -23.11
C LEU A 156 -10.56 5.43 -24.25
N PRO A 157 -10.11 4.67 -25.28
CA PRO A 157 -9.43 5.23 -26.44
C PRO A 157 -10.38 6.02 -27.34
N MET A 158 -9.85 6.56 -28.44
CA MET A 158 -10.53 7.47 -29.39
C MET A 158 -10.82 8.85 -28.80
N ARG A 159 -9.93 9.32 -27.93
CA ARG A 159 -9.97 10.71 -27.49
C ARG A 159 -9.60 11.62 -28.66
N TYR A 160 -10.47 12.58 -28.97
CA TYR A 160 -10.26 13.51 -30.09
C TYR A 160 -8.95 14.31 -29.98
N ASP A 161 -8.50 14.60 -28.75
CA ASP A 161 -7.23 15.30 -28.51
C ASP A 161 -5.98 14.42 -28.67
N LYS A 162 -6.14 13.16 -29.07
CA LYS A 162 -5.07 12.18 -29.27
C LYS A 162 -5.19 11.51 -30.63
N THR A 163 -4.06 11.02 -31.14
CA THR A 163 -4.02 10.23 -32.37
C THR A 163 -4.15 8.75 -32.03
N THR A 164 -5.24 8.10 -32.49
CA THR A 164 -5.42 6.65 -32.36
C THR A 164 -4.88 5.96 -33.61
N ILE A 165 -4.04 4.94 -33.44
CA ILE A 165 -3.38 4.22 -34.53
C ILE A 165 -3.78 2.75 -34.45
N ILE A 166 -4.20 2.23 -35.60
CA ILE A 166 -4.57 0.84 -35.86
C ILE A 166 -3.70 0.30 -37.00
N ASP A 167 -4.02 -0.89 -37.49
CA ASP A 167 -3.25 -1.62 -38.50
C ASP A 167 -3.15 -0.92 -39.86
N THR A 168 -4.10 -0.05 -40.17
CA THR A 168 -4.20 0.70 -41.43
C THR A 168 -3.65 2.12 -41.29
N GLY A 169 -2.97 2.42 -40.18
CA GLY A 169 -2.46 3.75 -39.85
C GLY A 169 -3.35 4.49 -38.85
N VAL A 170 -3.56 5.79 -39.06
CA VAL A 170 -4.41 6.60 -38.18
C VAL A 170 -5.87 6.16 -38.34
N LEU A 171 -6.54 5.90 -37.22
CA LEU A 171 -7.95 5.54 -37.21
C LEU A 171 -8.76 6.67 -37.91
N PRO A 172 -9.60 6.37 -38.90
CA PRO A 172 -10.33 7.40 -39.64
C PRO A 172 -11.25 8.22 -38.74
N HIS A 173 -11.38 9.51 -39.06
CA HIS A 173 -12.36 10.39 -38.45
C HIS A 173 -13.67 10.37 -39.24
N CYS A 174 -14.75 10.75 -38.57
CA CYS A 174 -16.05 11.00 -39.16
C CYS A 174 -16.77 12.14 -38.43
N THR A 175 -17.61 12.86 -39.16
CA THR A 175 -18.51 13.85 -38.59
C THR A 175 -19.74 13.17 -38.02
N ARG A 176 -20.07 13.45 -36.76
CA ARG A 176 -21.32 13.04 -36.12
C ARG A 176 -22.15 14.28 -35.77
N LYS A 177 -23.46 14.09 -35.68
CA LYS A 177 -24.39 15.11 -35.21
C LYS A 177 -24.77 14.81 -33.77
N VAL A 178 -24.59 15.77 -32.88
CA VAL A 178 -25.13 15.73 -31.52
C VAL A 178 -26.26 16.74 -31.45
N LYS A 179 -27.37 16.36 -30.82
CA LYS A 179 -28.43 17.30 -30.51
C LYS A 179 -28.00 18.06 -29.27
N ASP A 180 -27.89 19.38 -29.38
CA ASP A 180 -27.74 20.26 -28.24
C ASP A 180 -29.04 20.22 -27.45
N ASP A 181 -28.96 19.78 -26.19
CA ASP A 181 -30.13 19.54 -25.35
C ASP A 181 -30.84 20.86 -24.97
N ASP A 182 -30.13 22.00 -24.97
CA ASP A 182 -30.63 23.30 -24.52
C ASP A 182 -31.31 24.08 -25.67
N THR A 183 -30.81 23.95 -26.89
CA THR A 183 -31.29 24.65 -28.10
C THR A 183 -32.07 23.74 -29.05
N GLY A 184 -31.99 22.42 -28.87
CA GLY A 184 -32.60 21.41 -29.73
C GLY A 184 -31.98 21.30 -31.12
N LYS A 185 -30.94 22.08 -31.42
CA LYS A 185 -30.25 22.09 -32.72
C LYS A 185 -29.28 20.91 -32.82
N PHE A 186 -29.00 20.49 -34.04
CA PHE A 186 -27.98 19.47 -34.29
C PHE A 186 -26.67 20.14 -34.67
N ASP A 187 -25.66 19.97 -33.82
CA ASP A 187 -24.31 20.42 -34.08
C ASP A 187 -23.46 19.28 -34.62
N ASN A 188 -22.67 19.59 -35.65
CA ASN A 188 -21.67 18.68 -36.16
C ASN A 188 -20.45 18.69 -35.24
N TYR A 189 -19.90 17.52 -34.95
CA TYR A 189 -18.61 17.38 -34.29
C TYR A 189 -17.79 16.26 -34.93
N GLU A 190 -16.48 16.45 -35.01
CA GLU A 190 -15.55 15.45 -35.51
C GLU A 190 -15.18 14.44 -34.41
N THR A 191 -15.10 13.17 -34.78
CA THR A 191 -14.73 12.08 -33.87
C THR A 191 -14.14 10.92 -34.66
N TYR A 192 -13.56 9.94 -33.99
CA TYR A 192 -13.13 8.70 -34.65
C TYR A 192 -14.32 7.84 -35.13
N SER A 193 -14.11 7.19 -36.27
CA SER A 193 -15.00 6.21 -36.86
C SER A 193 -14.95 4.91 -36.06
N VAL A 194 -15.98 4.66 -35.27
CA VAL A 194 -16.10 3.38 -34.55
C VAL A 194 -16.37 2.22 -35.51
N LEU A 195 -16.99 2.46 -36.66
CA LEU A 195 -17.12 1.41 -37.68
C LEU A 195 -15.75 0.91 -38.12
N SER A 196 -14.79 1.83 -38.32
CA SER A 196 -13.42 1.47 -38.65
C SER A 196 -12.71 0.76 -37.49
N LEU A 197 -13.00 1.14 -36.24
CA LEU A 197 -12.49 0.42 -35.07
C LEU A 197 -13.07 -1.01 -34.99
N CYS A 198 -14.37 -1.18 -35.19
CA CYS A 198 -15.03 -2.48 -35.20
C CYS A 198 -14.51 -3.38 -36.33
N ASP A 199 -14.32 -2.81 -37.52
CA ASP A 199 -13.73 -3.51 -38.66
C ASP A 199 -12.31 -3.97 -38.33
N TRP A 200 -11.46 -3.10 -37.79
CA TRP A 200 -10.13 -3.48 -37.29
C TRP A 200 -10.19 -4.60 -36.24
N LEU A 201 -11.07 -4.49 -35.25
CA LEU A 201 -11.26 -5.52 -34.23
C LEU A 201 -11.65 -6.87 -34.84
N SER A 202 -12.28 -6.91 -36.01
CA SER A 202 -12.60 -8.15 -36.72
C SER A 202 -11.39 -8.74 -37.48
N ARG A 203 -10.51 -7.90 -38.04
CA ARG A 203 -9.38 -8.29 -38.92
C ARG A 203 -8.17 -8.93 -38.22
N CYS A 204 -8.12 -8.91 -36.89
CA CYS A 204 -7.10 -9.61 -36.08
C CYS A 204 -5.65 -9.11 -36.19
N SER A 205 -5.47 -7.81 -36.42
CA SER A 205 -4.17 -7.15 -36.63
C SER A 205 -3.77 -6.22 -35.46
N ASN A 206 -2.48 -5.89 -35.37
CA ASN A 206 -1.94 -4.89 -34.45
C ASN A 206 -1.72 -3.57 -35.18
N PHE A 207 -1.52 -2.47 -34.45
CA PHE A 207 -1.20 -1.17 -35.03
C PHE A 207 0.01 -1.20 -35.98
N ASP A 208 -0.01 -0.29 -36.95
CA ASP A 208 1.07 -0.08 -37.92
C ASP A 208 2.29 0.57 -37.26
N ASP A 209 3.44 -0.10 -37.30
CA ASP A 209 4.65 0.33 -36.60
C ASP A 209 5.25 1.60 -37.21
N TRP A 210 5.13 1.77 -38.53
CA TRP A 210 5.67 2.94 -39.23
C TRP A 210 4.89 4.22 -38.90
N THR A 211 3.56 4.16 -39.01
CA THR A 211 2.67 5.26 -38.64
C THR A 211 2.83 5.59 -37.16
N PHE A 212 2.97 4.57 -36.31
CA PHE A 212 3.22 4.76 -34.90
C PHE A 212 4.52 5.53 -34.63
N LEU A 213 5.65 5.05 -35.15
CA LEU A 213 6.94 5.72 -34.98
C LEU A 213 6.90 7.17 -35.45
N LYS A 214 6.33 7.43 -36.64
CA LYS A 214 6.20 8.79 -37.18
C LYS A 214 5.34 9.69 -36.30
N THR A 215 4.24 9.16 -35.78
CA THR A 215 3.34 9.93 -34.91
C THR A 215 4.02 10.28 -33.58
N VAL A 216 4.75 9.33 -32.96
CA VAL A 216 5.48 9.60 -31.71
C VAL A 216 6.62 10.60 -31.94
N GLN A 217 7.39 10.46 -33.03
CA GLN A 217 8.43 11.42 -33.39
C GLN A 217 7.87 12.84 -33.53
N GLN A 218 6.75 12.99 -34.25
CA GLN A 218 6.09 14.27 -34.42
C GLN A 218 5.54 14.82 -33.10
N ALA A 219 4.94 13.98 -32.27
CA ALA A 219 4.39 14.38 -30.97
C ALA A 219 5.49 14.80 -29.97
N CYS A 220 6.63 14.10 -29.95
CA CYS A 220 7.80 14.50 -29.15
C CYS A 220 8.38 15.82 -29.64
N ALA A 221 8.40 16.09 -30.95
CA ALA A 221 8.86 17.38 -31.49
C ALA A 221 7.98 18.57 -31.04
N ASN A 222 6.70 18.32 -30.73
CA ASN A 222 5.78 19.35 -30.22
C ASN A 222 6.04 19.73 -28.74
N LEU A 223 6.78 18.90 -28.00
CA LEU A 223 7.31 19.23 -26.67
C LEU A 223 8.82 19.01 -26.71
N PRO A 224 9.60 20.01 -27.16
CA PRO A 224 11.04 19.91 -27.21
C PRO A 224 11.62 19.49 -25.86
N ASP A 225 12.74 18.79 -25.89
CA ASP A 225 13.48 18.48 -24.68
C ASP A 225 13.82 19.78 -23.97
N GLU A 226 13.66 19.79 -22.65
CA GLU A 226 14.10 20.93 -21.86
C GLU A 226 15.61 21.06 -22.10
N GLU A 227 16.03 22.22 -22.62
CA GLU A 227 17.45 22.49 -22.76
C GLU A 227 18.10 22.24 -21.41
N PRO A 228 19.20 21.47 -21.35
CA PRO A 228 19.95 21.38 -20.12
C PRO A 228 20.32 22.81 -19.77
N VAL A 229 19.75 23.33 -18.67
CA VAL A 229 19.97 24.70 -18.20
C VAL A 229 21.46 25.00 -18.38
N PRO A 230 21.83 25.99 -19.20
CA PRO A 230 23.23 26.30 -19.41
C PRO A 230 23.83 26.53 -18.04
N VAL A 231 24.93 25.85 -17.74
CA VAL A 231 25.78 26.23 -16.61
C VAL A 231 26.35 27.60 -16.97
N GLY A 232 25.61 28.66 -16.63
CA GLY A 232 25.80 30.02 -17.13
C GLY A 232 25.94 31.00 -15.98
N LYS A 233 27.20 31.37 -15.70
CA LYS A 233 27.73 32.29 -14.68
C LYS A 233 27.59 31.80 -13.23
N THR A 234 28.64 31.10 -12.81
CA THR A 234 29.53 31.60 -11.74
C THR A 234 28.94 32.81 -10.97
N MET A 235 28.16 32.55 -9.92
CA MET A 235 28.57 33.18 -8.67
C MET A 235 29.97 32.64 -8.44
N ALA A 236 30.93 33.55 -8.39
CA ALA A 236 32.32 33.25 -8.11
C ALA A 236 32.35 32.07 -7.12
N LEU A 237 32.99 30.98 -7.54
CA LEU A 237 33.52 30.03 -6.59
C LEU A 237 34.19 30.90 -5.52
N PRO A 238 33.74 30.83 -4.25
CA PRO A 238 34.67 31.14 -3.19
C PRO A 238 35.93 30.34 -3.54
N PRO A 239 37.11 30.95 -3.40
CA PRO A 239 38.37 30.29 -3.75
C PRO A 239 38.33 28.85 -3.24
N GLU A 240 39.00 27.95 -3.98
CA GLU A 240 39.32 26.60 -3.51
C GLU A 240 39.96 26.69 -2.11
N GLU A 241 39.13 26.77 -1.08
CA GLU A 241 39.45 26.21 0.19
C GLU A 241 39.19 24.73 -0.05
N ALA A 242 40.29 24.05 -0.31
CA ALA A 242 40.50 22.73 0.20
C ALA A 242 40.18 22.72 1.70
N GLU A 243 38.91 22.81 2.06
CA GLU A 243 38.43 22.11 3.24
C GLU A 243 38.45 20.65 2.81
N THR A 244 39.64 20.06 2.94
CA THR A 244 39.75 18.72 3.49
C THR A 244 38.93 18.74 4.76
N VAL A 245 37.62 18.53 4.64
CA VAL A 245 36.80 18.11 5.75
C VAL A 245 37.37 16.74 6.07
N GLU A 246 38.31 16.72 7.01
CA GLU A 246 38.80 15.50 7.62
C GLU A 246 37.62 14.89 8.35
N ILE A 247 36.83 14.12 7.60
CA ILE A 247 35.91 13.17 8.20
C ILE A 247 36.83 12.04 8.72
N SER A 248 37.49 12.29 9.84
CA SER A 248 38.47 11.39 10.47
C SER A 248 37.81 10.17 11.13
N THR A 249 36.51 9.95 10.90
CA THR A 249 35.80 8.80 11.45
C THR A 249 36.08 7.56 10.60
N PRO A 250 36.83 6.57 11.14
CA PRO A 250 37.03 5.30 10.46
C PRO A 250 35.71 4.54 10.36
N TYR A 251 35.44 3.99 9.17
CA TYR A 251 34.33 3.10 8.91
C TYR A 251 34.72 1.67 9.33
N SER A 252 34.07 1.14 10.38
CA SER A 252 34.29 -0.22 10.90
C SER A 252 33.12 -1.17 10.62
N GLY A 253 32.24 -0.82 9.67
CA GLY A 253 31.06 -1.61 9.36
C GLY A 253 31.39 -2.95 8.70
N ARG A 254 30.60 -4.01 8.99
CA ARG A 254 30.77 -5.37 8.44
C ARG A 254 30.85 -5.46 6.91
N ALA A 255 30.37 -4.44 6.20
CA ALA A 255 30.44 -4.36 4.74
C ALA A 255 31.78 -3.81 4.21
N ALA A 256 32.73 -3.43 5.06
CA ALA A 256 34.06 -2.94 4.67
C ALA A 256 34.82 -3.96 3.81
N ASP A 257 34.65 -5.25 4.09
CA ASP A 257 35.31 -6.34 3.38
C ASP A 257 34.48 -6.91 2.21
N ASN A 258 33.30 -6.32 1.90
CA ASN A 258 32.47 -6.81 0.80
C ASN A 258 33.20 -6.56 -0.54
N PRO A 259 33.45 -7.60 -1.38
CA PRO A 259 34.16 -7.45 -2.66
C PRO A 259 33.41 -6.56 -3.65
N ASN A 260 32.08 -6.43 -3.54
CA ASN A 260 31.28 -5.55 -4.36
C ASN A 260 31.45 -4.08 -3.93
N SER A 261 32.22 -3.33 -4.73
CA SER A 261 32.49 -1.91 -4.48
C SER A 261 31.24 -1.02 -4.44
N PHE A 262 30.15 -1.43 -5.13
CA PHE A 262 28.90 -0.68 -5.10
C PHE A 262 28.22 -0.82 -3.73
N GLU A 263 28.01 -2.05 -3.28
CA GLU A 263 27.33 -2.35 -2.01
C GLU A 263 28.12 -1.81 -0.82
N ARG A 264 29.44 -2.00 -0.81
CA ARG A 264 30.34 -1.47 0.22
C ARG A 264 30.22 0.05 0.35
N GLN A 265 30.29 0.77 -0.76
CA GLN A 265 30.19 2.23 -0.78
C GLN A 265 28.77 2.72 -0.45
N HIS A 266 27.74 2.00 -0.90
CA HIS A 266 26.34 2.32 -0.59
C HIS A 266 26.05 2.22 0.90
N VAL A 267 26.46 1.13 1.55
CA VAL A 267 26.26 0.94 3.00
C VAL A 267 27.01 2.01 3.79
N ALA A 268 28.28 2.26 3.45
CA ALA A 268 29.11 3.25 4.14
C ALA A 268 28.57 4.69 3.99
N LEU A 269 28.12 5.08 2.80
CA LEU A 269 27.56 6.41 2.57
C LEU A 269 26.16 6.58 3.17
N LEU A 270 25.34 5.52 3.20
CA LEU A 270 24.04 5.55 3.87
C LEU A 270 24.20 5.74 5.38
N GLU A 271 25.18 5.08 6.00
CA GLU A 271 25.51 5.29 7.41
C GLU A 271 26.00 6.71 7.67
N LEU A 272 26.83 7.26 6.79
CA LEU A 272 27.26 8.66 6.88
C LEU A 272 26.08 9.63 6.78
N CYS A 273 25.16 9.45 5.82
CA CYS A 273 23.93 10.26 5.74
C CYS A 273 23.09 10.21 7.02
N ARG A 274 22.94 9.01 7.62
CA ARG A 274 22.22 8.83 8.89
C ARG A 274 22.89 9.56 10.05
N ARG A 275 24.22 9.48 10.17
CA ARG A 275 24.99 10.17 11.21
C ARG A 275 24.89 11.69 11.06
N MET A 276 25.01 12.17 9.83
CA MET A 276 24.90 13.59 9.48
C MET A 276 23.45 14.10 9.56
N LYS A 277 22.47 13.19 9.65
CA LYS A 277 21.02 13.43 9.64
C LYS A 277 20.53 14.18 8.40
N ARG A 278 21.35 14.26 7.36
CA ARG A 278 21.05 14.89 6.08
C ARG A 278 21.71 14.10 4.97
N MET A 279 21.27 14.34 3.74
CA MET A 279 22.02 13.88 2.58
C MET A 279 23.42 14.51 2.62
N VAL A 280 24.45 13.67 2.52
CA VAL A 280 25.81 14.16 2.34
C VAL A 280 26.00 14.69 0.93
N SER A 281 26.79 15.74 0.82
CA SER A 281 27.19 16.31 -0.46
C SER A 281 28.14 15.37 -1.19
N PHE A 282 28.30 15.62 -2.49
CA PHE A 282 29.17 14.82 -3.34
C PHE A 282 30.66 14.92 -2.95
N SER A 283 31.11 16.09 -2.49
CA SER A 283 32.48 16.29 -1.98
C SER A 283 32.70 15.54 -0.68
N GLU A 284 31.78 15.63 0.28
CA GLU A 284 31.82 14.88 1.55
C GLU A 284 31.86 13.36 1.29
N ALA A 285 31.02 12.87 0.38
CA ALA A 285 30.98 11.44 0.03
C ALA A 285 32.29 10.95 -0.61
N LEU A 286 32.89 11.73 -1.51
CA LEU A 286 34.17 11.39 -2.14
C LEU A 286 35.33 11.46 -1.14
N GLY A 287 35.34 12.47 -0.28
CA GLY A 287 36.33 12.61 0.80
C GLY A 287 36.27 11.42 1.74
N TYR A 288 35.06 11.02 2.15
CA TYR A 288 34.84 9.89 3.05
C TYR A 288 35.27 8.55 2.45
N ILE A 289 34.97 8.30 1.17
CA ILE A 289 35.40 7.08 0.46
C ILE A 289 36.93 7.02 0.34
N LYS A 290 37.57 8.16 0.06
CA LYS A 290 39.03 8.25 -0.04
C LYS A 290 39.68 8.01 1.32
N ALA A 291 39.20 8.69 2.36
CA ALA A 291 39.73 8.59 3.72
C ALA A 291 39.61 7.17 4.31
N ASN A 292 38.58 6.41 3.91
CA ASN A 292 38.33 5.05 4.40
C ASN A 292 38.78 3.95 3.44
N ASN A 293 39.54 4.27 2.37
CA ASN A 293 40.00 3.32 1.37
C ASN A 293 38.89 2.41 0.79
N LEU A 294 37.66 2.91 0.64
CA LEU A 294 36.51 2.10 0.22
C LEU A 294 36.44 1.87 -1.31
N TYR A 295 37.54 2.06 -2.02
CA TYR A 295 37.64 1.99 -3.48
C TYR A 295 38.60 0.87 -3.91
N THR A 296 38.55 0.49 -5.19
CA THR A 296 39.39 -0.57 -5.77
C THR A 296 40.27 -0.02 -6.87
N GLY A 297 41.59 -0.25 -6.80
CA GLY A 297 42.57 0.23 -7.77
C GLY A 297 43.10 1.66 -7.50
N SER A 298 43.92 2.18 -8.43
CA SER A 298 44.58 3.49 -8.31
C SER A 298 43.60 4.66 -8.33
N TRP A 299 43.79 5.62 -7.39
CA TRP A 299 42.92 6.77 -7.19
C TRP A 299 42.82 7.70 -8.42
N GLU A 300 43.94 8.01 -9.04
CA GLU A 300 43.94 8.91 -10.19
C GLU A 300 43.31 8.27 -11.43
N GLN A 301 43.55 6.98 -11.67
CA GLN A 301 43.20 6.30 -12.92
C GLN A 301 41.70 6.01 -13.08
N ASN A 302 40.96 5.80 -11.97
CA ASN A 302 39.54 5.45 -12.00
C ASN A 302 38.62 6.59 -11.49
N ARG A 303 39.16 7.81 -11.38
CA ARG A 303 38.48 8.99 -10.83
C ARG A 303 37.12 9.26 -11.49
N SER A 304 37.02 9.12 -12.81
CA SER A 304 35.76 9.32 -13.55
C SER A 304 34.69 8.28 -13.20
N ARG A 305 35.08 7.01 -13.14
CA ARG A 305 34.20 5.87 -12.82
C ARG A 305 33.66 5.96 -11.39
N TRP A 306 34.48 6.34 -10.42
CA TRP A 306 34.00 6.49 -9.04
C TRP A 306 33.12 7.70 -8.84
N ARG A 307 33.43 8.82 -9.52
CA ARG A 307 32.54 9.99 -9.52
C ARG A 307 31.15 9.62 -10.02
N ALA A 308 31.07 8.85 -11.12
CA ALA A 308 29.80 8.37 -11.65
C ALA A 308 29.09 7.43 -10.65
N ARG A 309 29.82 6.48 -10.05
CA ARG A 309 29.27 5.53 -9.07
C ARG A 309 28.76 6.22 -7.81
N VAL A 310 29.53 7.12 -7.22
CA VAL A 310 29.15 7.86 -6.01
C VAL A 310 27.93 8.74 -6.27
N ARG A 311 27.83 9.37 -7.45
CA ARG A 311 26.59 10.07 -7.85
C ARG A 311 25.40 9.13 -7.90
N TRP A 312 25.57 7.94 -8.48
CA TRP A 312 24.50 6.94 -8.57
C TRP A 312 24.07 6.45 -7.18
N ILE A 313 25.04 6.16 -6.29
CA ILE A 313 24.79 5.78 -4.90
C ILE A 313 24.04 6.88 -4.16
N LEU A 314 24.47 8.13 -4.25
CA LEU A 314 23.77 9.24 -3.60
C LEU A 314 22.36 9.43 -4.15
N ARG A 315 22.13 9.22 -5.46
CA ARG A 315 20.78 9.21 -6.04
C ARG A 315 19.93 8.05 -5.50
N ALA A 316 20.50 6.85 -5.38
CA ALA A 316 19.81 5.68 -4.84
C ALA A 316 19.44 5.88 -3.36
N ILE A 317 20.38 6.43 -2.57
CA ILE A 317 20.14 6.82 -1.18
C ILE A 317 19.05 7.90 -1.14
N ALA A 318 19.13 8.97 -1.93
CA ALA A 318 18.13 10.05 -1.95
C ALA A 318 16.69 9.57 -2.24
N LYS A 319 16.51 8.47 -3.00
CA LYS A 319 15.18 7.89 -3.26
C LYS A 319 14.53 7.27 -2.01
N THR A 320 15.32 6.82 -1.05
CA THR A 320 14.86 6.02 0.10
C THR A 320 15.18 6.66 1.45
N PHE A 321 16.19 7.53 1.48
CA PHE A 321 16.65 8.25 2.64
C PHE A 321 15.81 9.52 2.80
N ASP A 322 15.11 9.55 3.92
CA ASP A 322 14.29 10.67 4.32
C ASP A 322 14.97 11.36 5.51
N PRO A 323 15.54 12.56 5.32
CA PRO A 323 16.14 13.32 6.41
C PRO A 323 15.15 13.60 7.55
N THR A 324 13.85 13.74 7.26
CA THR A 324 12.82 13.97 8.29
C THR A 324 12.63 12.75 9.19
N LYS A 325 12.79 11.54 8.64
CA LYS A 325 12.86 10.28 9.42
C LYS A 325 14.16 10.14 10.23
N CYS A 326 15.16 10.98 9.97
CA CYS A 326 16.39 11.10 10.76
C CYS A 326 16.33 12.24 11.79
N HIS A 327 15.41 13.21 11.59
CA HIS A 327 15.18 14.35 12.47
C HIS A 327 14.02 14.17 13.47
N GLY A 328 13.13 13.20 13.26
CA GLY A 328 12.02 12.91 14.17
C GLY A 328 12.20 11.58 14.88
N LEU A 329 11.87 11.54 16.17
CA LEU A 329 11.64 10.27 16.87
C LEU A 329 10.66 9.44 16.05
N ARG A 330 11.05 8.20 15.73
CA ARG A 330 10.20 7.24 15.02
C ARG A 330 8.88 7.12 15.79
N HIS A 331 7.80 7.73 15.31
CA HIS A 331 6.48 7.49 15.86
C HIS A 331 5.98 6.17 15.27
N GLU A 332 6.20 5.10 16.02
CA GLU A 332 5.84 3.74 15.62
C GLU A 332 4.30 3.52 15.60
N VAL A 333 3.55 4.51 16.09
CA VAL A 333 2.11 4.49 16.31
C VAL A 333 1.39 5.49 15.40
N GLU A 334 0.36 5.02 14.70
CA GLU A 334 -0.54 5.84 13.88
C GLU A 334 -1.65 6.45 14.75
N VAL A 335 -1.35 7.62 15.32
CA VAL A 335 -2.31 8.41 16.10
C VAL A 335 -3.40 8.94 15.15
N GLY A 336 -4.67 8.82 15.52
CA GLY A 336 -5.82 9.25 14.70
C GLY A 336 -6.55 8.11 13.97
N LYS A 337 -5.92 6.93 13.86
CA LYS A 337 -6.51 5.73 13.23
C LYS A 337 -7.90 5.37 13.76
N PHE A 338 -8.15 5.60 15.04
CA PHE A 338 -9.39 5.23 15.72
C PHE A 338 -10.35 6.41 15.95
N ASP A 339 -10.12 7.57 15.34
CA ASP A 339 -10.92 8.78 15.60
C ASP A 339 -12.39 8.60 15.23
N GLN A 340 -12.67 8.10 14.03
CA GLN A 340 -14.05 7.88 13.59
C GLN A 340 -14.76 6.84 14.47
N TYR A 341 -14.05 5.80 14.89
CA TYR A 341 -14.58 4.74 15.75
C TYR A 341 -14.88 5.24 17.16
N THR A 342 -13.91 5.87 17.82
CA THR A 342 -14.06 6.39 19.19
C THR A 342 -15.11 7.50 19.26
N ARG A 343 -15.18 8.35 18.24
CA ARG A 343 -16.15 9.44 18.14
C ARG A 343 -17.59 8.94 17.98
N SER A 344 -17.81 7.88 17.20
CA SER A 344 -19.16 7.32 16.97
C SER A 344 -19.62 6.37 18.07
N MET A 345 -18.73 5.54 18.61
CA MET A 345 -19.09 4.40 19.47
C MET A 345 -18.76 4.59 20.95
N MET A 346 -17.74 5.39 21.28
CA MET A 346 -17.30 5.57 22.67
C MET A 346 -17.80 6.87 23.29
N GLY A 347 -17.90 7.95 22.51
CA GLY A 347 -18.36 9.26 23.00
C GLY A 347 -17.57 9.70 24.24
N TRP A 348 -18.19 9.56 25.42
CA TRP A 348 -17.55 9.75 26.73
C TRP A 348 -17.58 8.45 27.54
N ILE A 349 -16.42 7.98 27.99
CA ILE A 349 -16.32 6.81 28.88
C ILE A 349 -16.32 7.30 30.34
N LYS A 350 -17.31 6.88 31.13
CA LYS A 350 -17.35 7.14 32.57
C LYS A 350 -16.57 6.06 33.33
N GLY A 351 -15.69 6.48 34.24
CA GLY A 351 -15.05 5.55 35.17
C GLY A 351 -16.05 4.93 36.15
N GLN A 352 -15.71 3.77 36.71
CA GLN A 352 -16.48 3.09 37.76
C GLN A 352 -15.51 2.73 38.90
N GLU A 353 -15.87 3.04 40.15
CA GLU A 353 -14.90 3.09 41.26
C GLU A 353 -15.07 1.96 42.29
N ARG A 354 -16.26 1.37 42.43
CA ARG A 354 -16.49 0.31 43.41
C ARG A 354 -17.66 -0.59 43.00
N ARG A 355 -17.48 -1.90 43.16
CA ARG A 355 -18.58 -2.86 43.25
C ARG A 355 -18.86 -3.08 44.74
N SER A 356 -20.00 -2.60 45.23
CA SER A 356 -20.55 -3.00 46.53
C SER A 356 -21.74 -3.91 46.28
N MET A 357 -22.10 -4.76 47.24
CA MET A 357 -23.41 -5.39 47.25
C MET A 357 -24.37 -4.47 48.02
N ASP A 358 -25.59 -4.30 47.52
CA ASP A 358 -26.67 -3.80 48.36
C ASP A 358 -27.05 -4.84 49.42
N GLU A 359 -27.95 -4.47 50.33
CA GLU A 359 -28.45 -5.36 51.38
C GLU A 359 -29.18 -6.62 50.85
N PHE A 360 -29.46 -6.69 49.55
CA PHE A 360 -30.11 -7.80 48.86
C PHE A 360 -29.15 -8.63 47.98
N GLY A 361 -27.84 -8.34 48.04
CA GLY A 361 -26.83 -9.07 47.28
C GLY A 361 -26.69 -8.65 45.81
N ASN A 362 -27.36 -7.60 45.36
CA ASN A 362 -27.18 -7.07 44.00
C ASN A 362 -25.92 -6.21 43.92
N GLY A 363 -25.16 -6.37 42.85
CA GLY A 363 -23.98 -5.55 42.60
C GLY A 363 -24.33 -4.10 42.28
N MET A 364 -24.07 -3.17 43.20
CA MET A 364 -24.09 -1.73 42.98
C MET A 364 -22.76 -1.27 42.39
N VAL A 365 -22.81 -0.38 41.39
CA VAL A 365 -21.63 0.21 40.77
C VAL A 365 -21.65 1.73 40.92
N THR A 366 -20.73 2.28 41.71
CA THR A 366 -20.59 3.73 41.87
C THR A 366 -19.81 4.33 40.70
N GLN A 367 -20.36 5.39 40.08
CA GLN A 367 -19.70 6.09 38.98
C GLN A 367 -18.55 6.95 39.51
N ASN A 368 -17.40 6.91 38.83
CA ASN A 368 -16.27 7.77 39.12
C ASN A 368 -16.51 9.19 38.58
N ARG A 369 -15.92 10.21 39.21
CA ARG A 369 -15.87 11.59 38.71
C ARG A 369 -15.10 11.75 37.39
N TYR A 370 -14.15 10.87 37.11
CA TYR A 370 -13.33 10.96 35.89
C TYR A 370 -14.09 10.49 34.64
N ARG A 371 -13.99 11.28 33.58
CA ARG A 371 -14.51 10.98 32.24
C ARG A 371 -13.36 10.97 31.24
N VAL A 372 -13.41 10.04 30.30
CA VAL A 372 -12.47 9.95 29.19
C VAL A 372 -13.20 10.33 27.91
N ASP A 373 -12.67 11.31 27.20
CA ASP A 373 -13.20 11.73 25.90
C ASP A 373 -12.66 10.83 24.78
N TRP A 374 -13.31 10.88 23.62
CA TRP A 374 -12.98 10.06 22.46
C TRP A 374 -11.54 10.25 21.95
N ARG A 375 -10.96 11.46 22.04
CA ARG A 375 -9.59 11.76 21.63
C ARG A 375 -8.58 10.98 22.46
N PHE A 376 -8.72 11.01 23.79
CA PHE A 376 -7.88 10.19 24.67
C PHE A 376 -8.05 8.70 24.37
N ALA A 377 -9.30 8.24 24.18
CA ALA A 377 -9.57 6.85 23.84
C ALA A 377 -8.96 6.43 22.50
N SER A 378 -8.90 7.34 21.51
CA SER A 378 -8.31 7.08 20.19
C SER A 378 -6.80 6.85 20.30
N VAL A 379 -6.09 7.75 20.99
CA VAL A 379 -4.65 7.61 21.25
C VAL A 379 -4.37 6.32 22.04
N PHE A 380 -5.20 6.02 23.04
CA PHE A 380 -5.12 4.77 23.80
C PHE A 380 -5.22 3.53 22.92
N LEU A 381 -6.21 3.47 22.02
CA LEU A 381 -6.37 2.33 21.14
C LEU A 381 -5.19 2.18 20.18
N SER A 382 -4.67 3.29 19.63
CA SER A 382 -3.48 3.26 18.75
C SER A 382 -2.24 2.71 19.47
N VAL A 383 -1.99 3.15 20.71
CA VAL A 383 -0.83 2.69 21.51
C VAL A 383 -1.00 1.22 21.93
N VAL A 384 -2.18 0.85 22.42
CA VAL A 384 -2.47 -0.52 22.89
C VAL A 384 -2.45 -1.52 21.74
N GLU A 385 -2.98 -1.17 20.57
CA GLU A 385 -2.91 -2.00 19.36
C GLU A 385 -1.44 -2.27 18.98
N PHE A 386 -0.62 -1.21 18.94
CA PHE A 386 0.80 -1.34 18.63
C PHE A 386 1.50 -2.27 19.63
N CYS A 387 1.31 -2.04 20.93
CA CYS A 387 1.94 -2.82 21.99
C CYS A 387 1.45 -4.28 22.06
N LEU A 388 0.24 -4.61 21.62
CA LEU A 388 -0.29 -5.98 21.69
C LEU A 388 -0.13 -6.78 20.39
N ILE A 389 -0.12 -6.11 19.23
CA ILE A 389 -0.08 -6.77 17.92
C ILE A 389 1.31 -6.68 17.31
N LYS A 390 1.91 -5.49 17.33
CA LYS A 390 3.16 -5.22 16.59
C LYS A 390 4.41 -5.39 17.46
N SER A 391 4.30 -5.14 18.76
CA SER A 391 5.44 -5.22 19.69
C SER A 391 5.02 -5.75 21.09
N PRO A 392 4.48 -6.98 21.20
CA PRO A 392 4.20 -7.59 22.48
C PRO A 392 5.48 -7.91 23.26
N ASN A 393 5.37 -8.05 24.59
CA ASN A 393 6.40 -8.72 25.37
C ASN A 393 6.47 -10.21 25.01
N GLU A 394 7.60 -10.86 25.30
CA GLU A 394 7.80 -12.29 25.03
C GLU A 394 6.73 -13.19 25.68
N ASP A 395 6.21 -12.77 26.84
CA ASP A 395 5.14 -13.46 27.58
C ASP A 395 3.71 -13.06 27.15
N GLY A 396 3.60 -12.18 26.14
CA GLY A 396 2.35 -11.62 25.65
C GLY A 396 1.71 -10.57 26.56
N SER A 397 2.41 -10.10 27.61
CA SER A 397 1.92 -9.03 28.48
C SER A 397 2.01 -7.65 27.81
N LEU A 398 1.20 -6.69 28.28
CA LEU A 398 1.22 -5.32 27.77
C LEU A 398 2.35 -4.53 28.45
N PRO A 399 3.38 -4.04 27.71
CA PRO A 399 4.46 -3.28 28.32
C PRO A 399 4.00 -1.86 28.69
N GLN A 400 3.36 -1.68 29.85
CA GLN A 400 2.75 -0.40 30.26
C GLN A 400 3.74 0.77 30.31
N VAL A 401 4.97 0.55 30.82
CA VAL A 401 6.03 1.59 30.83
C VAL A 401 6.40 1.99 29.40
N ARG A 402 6.54 1.01 28.50
CA ARG A 402 6.82 1.29 27.08
C ARG A 402 5.65 1.99 26.39
N ALA A 403 4.42 1.64 26.77
CA ALA A 403 3.22 2.28 26.25
C ALA A 403 3.14 3.75 26.67
N GLU A 404 3.52 4.06 27.90
CA GLU A 404 3.70 5.44 28.40
C GLU A 404 4.83 6.16 27.64
N ASP A 405 6.01 5.54 27.49
CA ASP A 405 7.11 6.12 26.71
C ASP A 405 6.73 6.39 25.24
N ILE A 406 5.95 5.50 24.62
CA ILE A 406 5.42 5.68 23.27
C ILE A 406 4.45 6.86 23.25
N TRP A 407 3.56 6.96 24.24
CA TRP A 407 2.60 8.05 24.36
C TRP A 407 3.31 9.40 24.50
N ASP A 408 4.27 9.51 25.41
CA ASP A 408 5.02 10.73 25.65
C ASP A 408 5.82 11.16 24.43
N ARG A 409 6.37 10.20 23.68
CA ARG A 409 6.98 10.49 22.37
C ARG A 409 5.97 11.03 21.37
N CYS A 410 4.74 10.52 21.33
CA CYS A 410 3.69 11.07 20.47
C CYS A 410 3.34 12.51 20.85
N VAL A 411 3.37 12.85 22.15
CA VAL A 411 3.16 14.23 22.63
C VAL A 411 4.31 15.14 22.23
N GLN A 412 5.56 14.72 22.51
CA GLN A 412 6.76 15.48 22.16
C GLN A 412 6.91 15.71 20.64
N GLY A 413 6.46 14.74 19.84
CA GLY A 413 6.45 14.84 18.39
C GLY A 413 5.27 15.61 17.79
N GLY A 414 4.36 16.12 18.61
CA GLY A 414 3.20 16.89 18.15
C GLY A 414 2.11 16.06 17.46
N LEU A 415 2.12 14.73 17.61
CA LEU A 415 1.06 13.86 17.08
C LEU A 415 -0.22 13.91 17.93
N THR A 416 -0.10 14.29 19.19
CA THR A 416 -1.22 14.52 20.11
C THR A 416 -0.83 15.60 21.11
N ASP A 417 -1.76 16.45 21.50
CA ASP A 417 -1.60 17.44 22.57
C ASP A 417 -2.02 16.89 23.95
N ILE A 418 -2.45 15.63 24.01
CA ILE A 418 -3.04 15.02 25.20
C ILE A 418 -1.97 14.28 26.01
N PRO A 419 -1.62 14.72 27.23
CA PRO A 419 -0.64 14.04 28.06
C PRO A 419 -1.17 12.68 28.57
N PHE A 420 -0.23 11.76 28.85
CA PHE A 420 -0.57 10.48 29.44
C PHE A 420 -1.24 10.66 30.81
N CYS A 421 -2.26 9.85 31.09
CA CYS A 421 -2.98 9.89 32.36
C CYS A 421 -3.38 8.48 32.80
N GLU A 422 -2.72 7.98 33.85
CA GLU A 422 -2.90 6.62 34.37
C GLU A 422 -4.37 6.31 34.75
N LYS A 423 -5.08 7.30 35.33
CA LYS A 423 -6.50 7.13 35.70
C LYS A 423 -7.39 6.94 34.47
N LYS A 424 -7.16 7.73 33.41
CA LYS A 424 -7.92 7.62 32.15
C LYS A 424 -7.55 6.33 31.40
N TRP A 425 -6.28 5.93 31.45
CA TRP A 425 -5.80 4.65 30.93
C TRP A 425 -6.51 3.45 31.57
N ALA A 426 -6.61 3.43 32.90
CA ALA A 426 -7.35 2.39 33.63
C ALA A 426 -8.84 2.33 33.22
N ILE A 427 -9.49 3.49 33.05
CA ILE A 427 -10.89 3.57 32.60
C ILE A 427 -11.07 2.98 31.19
N CYS A 428 -10.15 3.27 30.27
CA CYS A 428 -10.16 2.69 28.92
C CYS A 428 -9.96 1.18 28.94
N ARG A 429 -9.01 0.67 29.73
CA ARG A 429 -8.80 -0.78 29.93
C ARG A 429 -10.07 -1.45 30.45
N ASP A 430 -10.67 -0.92 31.51
CA ASP A 430 -11.86 -1.51 32.14
C ASP A 430 -13.08 -1.46 31.21
N PHE A 431 -13.13 -0.48 30.31
CA PHE A 431 -14.12 -0.45 29.23
C PHE A 431 -13.93 -1.60 28.24
N LEU A 432 -12.69 -1.86 27.78
CA LEU A 432 -12.40 -2.99 26.89
C LEU A 432 -12.68 -4.34 27.57
N GLU A 433 -12.36 -4.47 28.86
CA GLU A 433 -12.58 -5.69 29.63
C GLU A 433 -14.09 -6.00 29.81
N ARG A 434 -14.92 -4.99 30.13
CA ARG A 434 -16.38 -5.15 30.27
C ARG A 434 -17.07 -5.61 28.98
N ARG A 435 -16.52 -5.23 27.83
CA ARG A 435 -17.01 -5.68 26.52
C ARG A 435 -16.39 -7.01 26.09
N GLY A 436 -15.51 -7.60 26.90
CA GLY A 436 -14.85 -8.86 26.57
C GLY A 436 -13.97 -8.75 25.33
N ILE A 437 -13.35 -7.59 25.11
CA ILE A 437 -12.35 -7.37 24.05
C ILE A 437 -10.97 -7.81 24.56
N ILE A 438 -10.71 -7.54 25.83
CA ILE A 438 -9.54 -8.03 26.58
C ILE A 438 -10.01 -8.75 27.84
N LYS A 439 -9.13 -9.56 28.43
CA LYS A 439 -9.28 -10.16 29.76
C LYS A 439 -8.00 -9.89 30.54
N VAL A 440 -8.09 -9.22 31.69
CA VAL A 440 -6.91 -8.95 32.51
C VAL A 440 -6.68 -10.14 33.44
N VAL A 441 -5.64 -10.91 33.15
CA VAL A 441 -5.32 -12.17 33.86
C VAL A 441 -4.47 -11.92 35.09
N ASP A 442 -3.57 -10.94 35.02
CA ASP A 442 -2.79 -10.45 36.15
C ASP A 442 -2.96 -8.94 36.29
N ARG A 443 -3.60 -8.52 37.39
CA ARG A 443 -3.84 -7.11 37.75
C ARG A 443 -2.73 -6.52 38.63
N GLN A 444 -1.75 -7.32 39.07
CA GLN A 444 -0.67 -6.85 39.92
C GLN A 444 0.36 -6.07 39.09
N TRP A 445 0.10 -4.78 38.93
CA TRP A 445 1.08 -3.85 38.40
C TRP A 445 2.01 -3.35 39.49
N GLN A 446 3.31 -3.34 39.18
CA GLN A 446 4.34 -2.67 39.96
C GLN A 446 5.46 -2.24 39.01
N ARG A 447 6.31 -1.32 39.44
CA ARG A 447 7.46 -0.88 38.63
C ARG A 447 8.34 -2.08 38.29
N GLY A 448 8.44 -2.42 37.00
CA GLY A 448 9.16 -3.62 36.51
C GLY A 448 8.30 -4.86 36.22
N LYS A 449 7.00 -4.84 36.55
CA LYS A 449 6.05 -5.93 36.22
C LYS A 449 4.83 -5.37 35.48
N ALA A 450 4.63 -5.83 34.25
CA ALA A 450 3.50 -5.48 33.41
C ALA A 450 2.22 -6.23 33.82
N MET A 451 1.05 -5.61 33.60
CA MET A 451 -0.21 -6.36 33.67
C MET A 451 -0.31 -7.31 32.48
N ARG A 452 -0.80 -8.53 32.73
CA ARG A 452 -1.00 -9.51 31.65
C ARG A 452 -2.42 -9.43 31.10
N TRP A 453 -2.53 -9.08 29.83
CA TRP A 453 -3.80 -8.96 29.13
C TRP A 453 -3.91 -10.09 28.11
N GLU A 454 -4.95 -10.91 28.23
CA GLU A 454 -5.34 -11.84 27.19
C GLU A 454 -6.23 -11.11 26.19
N VAL A 455 -5.81 -11.11 24.94
CA VAL A 455 -6.51 -10.47 23.84
C VAL A 455 -7.45 -11.48 23.19
N CYS A 456 -8.70 -11.10 22.92
CA CYS A 456 -9.58 -12.01 22.19
C CYS A 456 -9.06 -12.23 20.75
N PRO A 457 -9.20 -13.44 20.17
CA PRO A 457 -8.73 -13.74 18.80
C PRO A 457 -9.23 -12.77 17.72
N GLU A 458 -10.39 -12.15 17.95
CA GLU A 458 -11.03 -11.19 17.05
C GLU A 458 -10.54 -9.75 17.21
N PHE A 459 -9.60 -9.47 18.12
CA PHE A 459 -9.06 -8.13 18.34
C PHE A 459 -8.46 -7.53 17.07
N HIS A 460 -7.87 -8.36 16.19
CA HIS A 460 -7.30 -7.96 14.91
C HIS A 460 -8.36 -7.62 13.83
N ARG A 461 -9.66 -7.91 14.06
CA ARG A 461 -10.76 -7.66 13.11
C ARG A 461 -11.52 -6.38 13.50
N LEU A 462 -10.97 -5.25 13.07
CA LEU A 462 -11.27 -3.92 13.60
C LEU A 462 -12.65 -3.29 13.29
N PRO A 463 -13.46 -3.68 12.28
CA PRO A 463 -14.78 -3.05 12.14
C PRO A 463 -15.89 -3.71 12.99
N GLN A 464 -15.61 -4.77 13.76
CA GLN A 464 -16.64 -5.56 14.46
C GLN A 464 -16.41 -5.73 15.98
N TRP A 465 -15.85 -4.73 16.65
CA TRP A 465 -15.72 -4.72 18.13
C TRP A 465 -17.06 -4.58 18.90
N TRP A 466 -18.18 -4.90 18.27
CA TRP A 466 -19.48 -4.95 18.91
C TRP A 466 -19.66 -6.27 19.68
N ARG A 467 -19.36 -6.23 20.98
CA ARG A 467 -19.83 -7.22 21.95
C ARG A 467 -20.72 -6.50 22.96
N SER A 468 -21.88 -7.09 23.25
CA SER A 468 -22.73 -6.64 24.36
C SER A 468 -21.93 -6.69 25.67
N VAL A 469 -22.22 -5.77 26.59
CA VAL A 469 -21.57 -5.76 27.91
C VAL A 469 -21.75 -7.15 28.53
N LYS A 470 -20.64 -7.77 28.96
CA LYS A 470 -20.72 -9.06 29.66
C LYS A 470 -21.67 -8.90 30.84
N LYS A 471 -22.79 -9.63 30.83
CA LYS A 471 -23.60 -9.78 32.05
C LYS A 471 -22.70 -10.47 33.08
N PRO A 472 -22.58 -9.94 34.32
CA PRO A 472 -21.89 -10.69 35.37
C PRO A 472 -22.56 -12.06 35.46
N SER A 473 -21.78 -13.13 35.40
CA SER A 473 -22.26 -14.44 35.82
C SER A 473 -22.45 -14.35 37.33
N CYS A 474 -23.62 -13.88 37.78
CA CYS A 474 -24.07 -14.25 39.10
C CYS A 474 -24.10 -15.78 39.05
N LEU A 475 -23.36 -16.44 39.93
CA LEU A 475 -23.56 -17.87 40.15
C LEU A 475 -25.06 -18.04 40.35
N GLU A 476 -25.70 -18.91 39.57
CA GLU A 476 -27.08 -19.27 39.86
C GLU A 476 -27.12 -19.71 41.32
N PRO A 477 -28.12 -19.29 42.11
CA PRO A 477 -28.25 -19.75 43.48
C PRO A 477 -28.35 -21.27 43.45
N VAL A 478 -27.24 -21.94 43.78
CA VAL A 478 -27.18 -23.38 43.94
C VAL A 478 -27.98 -23.69 45.20
N ALA A 479 -29.01 -24.53 45.09
CA ALA A 479 -29.75 -24.97 46.25
C ALA A 479 -28.76 -25.57 47.28
N LEU A 480 -28.95 -25.31 48.57
CA LEU A 480 -28.02 -25.77 49.62
C LEU A 480 -27.76 -27.29 49.52
N THR A 481 -28.76 -28.04 49.06
CA THR A 481 -28.69 -29.47 48.78
C THR A 481 -27.67 -29.82 47.70
N ASP A 482 -27.60 -29.05 46.62
CA ASP A 482 -26.69 -29.29 45.48
C ASP A 482 -25.25 -28.89 45.80
N PHE A 483 -25.07 -27.85 46.63
CA PHE A 483 -23.75 -27.46 47.13
C PHE A 483 -23.15 -28.55 48.04
N LEU A 484 -23.96 -29.07 48.97
CA LEU A 484 -23.55 -30.15 49.88
C LEU A 484 -23.29 -31.48 49.13
N ALA A 485 -24.04 -31.77 48.07
CA ALA A 485 -23.82 -32.94 47.23
C ALA A 485 -22.48 -32.87 46.46
N ASN A 486 -22.08 -31.68 46.00
CA ASN A 486 -20.84 -31.48 45.25
C ASN A 486 -19.58 -31.39 46.13
N SER A 487 -19.68 -30.95 47.39
CA SER A 487 -18.53 -30.93 48.31
C SER A 487 -17.98 -32.32 48.68
N ASN A 488 -18.75 -33.40 48.43
CA ASN A 488 -18.33 -34.77 48.72
C ASN A 488 -17.57 -35.46 47.57
N ARG A 489 -17.41 -34.83 46.40
CA ARG A 489 -16.56 -35.36 45.31
C ARG A 489 -15.14 -34.81 45.43
N ARG A 490 -14.29 -35.50 46.21
CA ARG A 490 -12.85 -35.21 46.27
C ARG A 490 -12.14 -35.61 44.96
N HIS A 491 -11.31 -34.67 44.49
CA HIS A 491 -10.14 -34.75 43.59
C HIS A 491 -9.99 -35.94 42.62
N ASN A 492 -10.12 -35.65 41.32
CA ASN A 492 -9.28 -36.25 40.29
C ASN A 492 -8.51 -35.12 39.59
N PRO A 493 -7.16 -35.13 39.56
CA PRO A 493 -6.38 -34.14 38.83
C PRO A 493 -6.53 -34.35 37.32
N SER A 494 -6.78 -33.27 36.59
CA SER A 494 -6.91 -33.26 35.14
C SER A 494 -5.54 -33.50 34.46
N PRO A 495 -5.47 -34.33 33.41
CA PRO A 495 -4.24 -34.61 32.68
C PRO A 495 -4.05 -33.54 31.59
N ASN A 496 -3.09 -32.62 31.79
CA ASN A 496 -2.37 -31.92 30.72
C ASN A 496 -1.28 -31.02 31.34
N THR A 497 -0.25 -31.67 31.89
CA THR A 497 1.05 -31.06 32.17
C THR A 497 1.95 -31.27 30.95
N TYR A 498 2.46 -30.18 30.37
CA TYR A 498 3.60 -30.20 29.44
C TYR A 498 4.83 -30.81 30.13
N PRO A 499 5.72 -31.53 29.41
CA PRO A 499 6.90 -32.11 30.01
C PRO A 499 7.93 -31.02 30.32
N PRO A 500 8.58 -31.03 31.50
CA PRO A 500 9.70 -30.11 31.76
C PRO A 500 10.96 -30.60 31.04
N LEU A 501 11.64 -29.66 30.38
CA LEU A 501 13.03 -29.78 29.96
C LEU A 501 13.94 -29.58 31.19
N GLY A 502 14.77 -30.57 31.49
CA GLY A 502 15.89 -30.48 32.41
C GLY A 502 16.79 -31.71 32.26
N GLY A 503 17.98 -31.55 31.69
CA GLY A 503 19.10 -32.48 31.90
C GLY A 503 19.97 -32.01 33.06
N PRO A 504 21.20 -32.53 33.25
CA PRO A 504 21.71 -33.87 32.98
C PRO A 504 22.13 -34.59 34.29
N GLU A 505 22.75 -35.76 34.13
CA GLU A 505 23.66 -36.47 35.07
C GLU A 505 23.18 -37.73 35.82
N LEU A 506 24.07 -38.72 35.66
CA LEU A 506 24.45 -39.84 36.51
C LEU A 506 23.59 -41.11 36.52
N GLU A 507 24.04 -42.02 35.65
CA GLU A 507 24.42 -43.42 35.95
C GLU A 507 23.59 -44.20 36.97
N LEU A 508 23.01 -45.32 36.51
CA LEU A 508 23.40 -46.64 37.01
C LEU A 508 22.86 -47.75 36.09
N SER A 509 23.80 -48.62 35.73
CA SER A 509 23.73 -49.91 35.06
C SER A 509 22.50 -50.80 35.35
N GLY A 510 22.08 -51.55 34.33
CA GLY A 510 21.21 -52.72 34.49
C GLY A 510 20.86 -53.38 33.16
N ALA A 511 21.75 -54.26 32.68
CA ALA A 511 21.63 -54.99 31.43
C ALA A 511 20.71 -56.23 31.50
N SER A 512 20.41 -56.75 30.31
CA SER A 512 19.90 -58.12 29.99
C SER A 512 18.39 -58.29 30.11
N GLY A 513 17.62 -58.73 29.11
CA GLY A 513 17.94 -59.58 27.97
C GLY A 513 17.11 -60.86 28.07
N SER A 514 16.12 -61.06 27.20
CA SER A 514 15.66 -62.39 26.70
C SER A 514 14.42 -62.27 25.80
N ILE A 515 14.54 -62.89 24.64
CA ILE A 515 13.51 -63.28 23.66
C ILE A 515 13.23 -64.79 23.89
N PRO A 516 12.39 -65.54 23.13
CA PRO A 516 11.00 -65.43 22.64
C PRO A 516 10.10 -66.56 23.24
N ILE A 517 8.86 -66.75 22.75
CA ILE A 517 8.40 -67.98 22.05
C ILE A 517 6.90 -67.83 21.65
N ARG A 518 6.58 -68.38 20.47
CA ARG A 518 5.32 -68.36 19.71
C ARG A 518 4.52 -69.65 19.98
N ALA A 519 3.18 -69.62 20.02
CA ALA A 519 2.22 -70.22 19.04
C ALA A 519 1.27 -71.22 19.75
N PRO A 520 0.18 -71.74 19.13
CA PRO A 520 -0.94 -71.16 18.33
C PRO A 520 -2.30 -71.64 18.94
N PRO A 521 -3.48 -71.84 18.29
CA PRO A 521 -3.93 -71.82 16.88
C PRO A 521 -4.33 -70.45 16.32
#